data_AF-A0A0B2JWM1-F1
#
_entry.id   AF-A0A0B2JWM1-F1
#
_cell.length_a   1.000
_cell.length_b   1.000
_cell.length_c   1.000
_cell.angle_alpha   90.00
_cell.angle_beta   90.00
_cell.angle_gamma   90.00
#
_symmetry.space_group_name_H-M   'P 1'
#
loop_
_entity.id
_entity.type
_entity.pdbx_description
1 polymer ?
#
loop_
_entity_poly.entity_id
_entity_poly.type
_entity_poly.pdbx_seq_one_letter_code
_entity_poly.pdbx_strand_id
1 'polypeptide(L)' 'MTTYQLNEDQMTILKGMYLCETQENVSYGELAEADTLVSDSTIHSYYEGTCFVEDDFGC' A
#
# COMPACT_ATOMS: atom_id res chain seq x y z
N MET A 1 -10.66 -8.62 -3.43
CA MET A 1 -9.28 -9.00 -3.75
C MET A 1 -8.51 -8.99 -2.44
N THR A 2 -7.71 -10.00 -2.13
CA THR A 2 -6.76 -9.93 -1.00
C THR A 2 -5.43 -9.36 -1.49
N THR A 3 -4.53 -8.99 -0.59
CA THR A 3 -3.20 -8.48 -0.94
C THR A 3 -2.37 -9.43 -1.82
N TYR A 4 -2.64 -10.73 -1.78
CA TYR A 4 -2.00 -11.75 -2.61
C TYR A 4 -2.52 -11.81 -4.05
N GLN A 5 -3.59 -11.07 -4.36
CA GLN A 5 -4.25 -11.05 -5.67
C GLN A 5 -4.05 -9.72 -6.40
N LEU A 6 -3.29 -8.79 -5.80
CA LEU A 6 -3.05 -7.47 -6.35
C LEU A 6 -1.93 -7.51 -7.37
N ASN A 7 -2.00 -6.61 -8.36
CA ASN A 7 -0.87 -6.34 -9.25
C ASN A 7 0.16 -5.39 -8.60
N GLU A 8 1.30 -5.18 -9.25
CA GLU A 8 2.39 -4.34 -8.74
C GLU A 8 1.97 -2.88 -8.50
N ASP A 9 1.13 -2.31 -9.38
CA ASP A 9 0.64 -0.94 -9.24
C ASP A 9 -0.27 -0.80 -8.00
N GLN A 10 -1.22 -1.73 -7.84
CA GLN A 10 -2.13 -1.81 -6.68
C GLN A 10 -1.34 -2.01 -5.38
N MET A 11 -0.31 -2.86 -5.40
CA MET A 11 0.58 -3.06 -4.26
C MET A 11 1.33 -1.77 -3.89
N THR A 12 1.86 -1.05 -4.88
CA THR A 12 2.55 0.23 -4.68
C THR A 12 1.62 1.28 -4.05
N ILE A 13 0.37 1.32 -4.49
CA ILE A 13 -0.66 2.21 -3.91
C ILE A 13 -0.88 1.89 -2.42
N LEU A 14 -1.03 0.61 -2.05
CA LEU A 14 -1.20 0.23 -0.64
C LEU A 14 0.02 0.55 0.22
N LYS A 15 1.23 0.47 -0.33
CA LYS A 15 2.45 0.90 0.36
C LYS A 15 2.43 2.41 0.63
N GLY A 16 2.00 3.21 -0.34
CA GLY A 16 1.79 4.64 -0.16
C GLY A 16 0.74 4.96 0.90
N MET A 17 -0.42 4.29 0.85
CA MET A 17 -1.49 4.44 1.85
C MET A 17 -1.00 4.08 3.24
N TYR A 18 -0.30 2.94 3.38
CA TYR A 18 0.29 2.51 4.63
C TYR A 18 1.24 3.56 5.22
N LEU A 19 2.10 4.17 4.39
CA LEU A 19 2.98 5.25 4.87
C LEU A 19 2.16 6.43 5.38
N CYS A 20 1.16 6.89 4.62
CA CYS A 20 0.29 8.00 5.00
C CYS A 20 -0.49 7.73 6.30
N GLU A 21 -0.91 6.48 6.53
CA GLU A 21 -1.66 6.11 7.73
C GLU A 21 -0.76 5.95 8.96
N THR A 22 0.46 5.47 8.77
CA THR A 22 1.37 5.14 9.89
C THR A 22 2.35 6.26 10.23
N GLN A 23 2.51 7.26 9.37
CA GLN A 23 3.41 8.38 9.60
C GLN A 23 2.68 9.72 9.44
N GLU A 24 2.95 10.64 10.36
CA GLU A 24 2.25 11.92 10.45
C GLU A 24 2.59 12.89 9.30
N ASN A 25 3.80 12.81 8.73
CA ASN A 25 4.31 13.75 7.73
C ASN A 25 5.13 13.06 6.64
N VAL A 26 4.52 12.14 5.90
CA VAL A 26 5.17 11.51 4.75
C VAL A 26 5.45 12.54 3.67
N SER A 27 6.70 12.60 3.21
CA SER A 27 7.09 13.45 2.09
C SER A 27 6.72 12.82 0.74
N TYR A 28 6.54 13.66 -0.28
CA TYR A 28 6.33 13.17 -1.66
C TYR A 28 7.46 12.26 -2.17
N GLY A 29 8.70 12.49 -1.69
CA GLY A 29 9.82 11.61 -2.03
C GLY A 29 9.68 10.22 -1.43
N GLU A 30 9.19 10.12 -0.19
CA GLU A 30 8.91 8.83 0.45
C GLU A 30 7.74 8.10 -0.20
N LEU A 31 6.71 8.81 -0.65
CA LEU A 31 5.62 8.21 -1.43
C LEU A 31 6.11 7.68 -2.79
N ALA A 32 6.99 8.40 -3.46
CA ALA A 32 7.59 7.95 -4.72
C ALA A 32 8.47 6.70 -4.54
N GLU A 33 9.06 6.54 -3.36
CA GLU A 33 9.90 5.40 -2.97
C GLU A 33 9.15 4.36 -2.14
N ALA A 34 7.81 4.42 -2.07
CA ALA A 34 7.01 3.55 -1.20
C ALA A 34 7.27 2.06 -1.45
N ASP A 35 7.47 1.68 -2.72
CA ASP A 35 7.81 0.31 -3.12
C ASP A 35 9.12 -0.19 -2.51
N THR A 36 10.12 0.69 -2.43
CA THR A 36 11.43 0.43 -1.81
C THR A 36 11.38 0.45 -0.28
N LEU A 37 10.58 1.36 0.29
CA LEU A 37 10.54 1.62 1.75
C LEU A 37 9.68 0.62 2.52
N VAL A 38 8.66 0.04 1.87
CA VAL A 38 7.71 -0.87 2.51
C VAL A 38 7.72 -2.21 1.78
N SER A 39 8.01 -3.29 2.51
CA SER A 39 7.96 -4.64 1.95
C SER A 39 6.53 -5.15 1.79
N ASP A 40 6.28 -5.96 0.78
CA ASP A 40 4.99 -6.62 0.51
C ASP A 40 4.49 -7.43 1.71
N SER A 41 5.39 -8.07 2.46
CA SER A 41 5.06 -8.80 3.69
C SER A 41 4.43 -7.91 4.76
N THR A 42 4.85 -6.65 4.85
CA THR A 42 4.25 -5.66 5.75
C THR A 42 2.82 -5.37 5.33
N ILE A 43 2.58 -5.19 4.03
CA ILE A 43 1.25 -4.94 3.48
C ILE A 43 0.34 -6.15 3.69
N HIS A 44 0.84 -7.37 3.43
CA HIS A 44 0.10 -8.60 3.70
C HIS A 44 -0.32 -8.74 5.16
N SER A 45 0.57 -8.40 6.09
CA SER A 45 0.26 -8.46 7.53
C SER A 45 -0.68 -7.35 7.98
N TYR A 46 -0.48 -6.12 7.50
CA TYR A 46 -1.26 -4.96 7.94
C TYR A 46 -2.71 -5.03 7.45
N TYR A 47 -2.90 -5.50 6.22
CA TYR A 47 -4.21 -5.67 5.60
C TYR A 47 -4.72 -7.12 5.64
N GLU A 48 -4.24 -7.93 6.58
CA GLU A 48 -4.72 -9.30 6.74
C GLU A 48 -6.23 -9.33 7.01
N GLY A 49 -6.97 -10.10 6.21
CA GLY A 49 -8.43 -10.19 6.31
C GLY A 49 -9.20 -9.06 5.61
N THR A 50 -8.50 -8.08 5.01
CA THR A 50 -9.12 -7.02 4.20
C THR A 50 -9.40 -7.51 2.78
N CYS A 51 -10.59 -7.19 2.27
CA CYS A 51 -10.99 -7.44 0.90
C CYS A 51 -11.10 -6.12 0.14
N PHE A 52 -10.22 -5.94 -0.83
CA PHE A 52 -10.18 -4.78 -1.70
C PHE A 52 -11.08 -4.93 -2.94
N VAL A 53 -11.58 -3.81 -3.45
CA VAL A 53 -12.24 -3.65 -4.75
C VAL A 53 -11.42 -2.70 -5.62
N GLU A 54 -11.69 -2.67 -6.92
CA GLU A 54 -10.94 -1.80 -7.85
C GLU A 54 -10.99 -0.31 -7.44
N ASP A 55 -12.12 0.14 -6.88
CA ASP A 55 -12.31 1.51 -6.42
C ASP A 55 -11.38 1.90 -5.24
N ASP A 56 -10.83 0.94 -4.50
CA ASP A 56 -9.88 1.21 -3.41
C ASP A 56 -8.52 1.68 -3.94
N PHE A 57 -8.24 1.48 -5.24
CA PHE A 57 -6.98 1.86 -5.89
C PHE A 57 -7.15 3.06 -6.83
N GLY A 58 -8.37 3.60 -6.93
CA GLY A 58 -8.66 4.78 -7.75
C GLY A 58 -8.30 6.07 -7.03
N CYS A 59 -7.69 7.01 -7.77
CA CYS A 59 -7.66 8.43 -7.38
C CYS A 59 -9.00 9.10 -7.62
#